data_AF-A0A7Y7HPQ2-F1
#
_entry.id   AF-A0A7Y7HPQ2-F1
#
_cell.length_a   1.000
_cell.length_b   1.000
_cell.length_c   1.000
_cell.angle_alpha   90.00
_cell.angle_beta   90.00
_cell.angle_gamma   90.00
#
_symmetry.space_group_name_H-M   'P 1'
#
loop_
_entity.id
_entity.type
_entity.pdbx_description
1 polymer ?
#
loop_
_entity_poly.entity_id
_entity_poly.type
_entity_poly.pdbx_seq_one_letter_code
_entity_poly.pdbx_strand_id
1 'polypeptide(L)'
;MRKHHTFSRIVQLIELDSEATNAYTATDALGLAREINLRRNAVAHEALFDSENAGQRLWADKALRTRPATKMQKYTRRTQLTHAIADWPKYSTLQAQRAERPSNAHHQRNGSTMKMTAYEFASSIETRIESLSNEQYHNRVRPAKRLIEELYPLSRLALAFKQPGLDVHVEANENSGRADGHIWLSGYIEKDFEVQVTFAGYGEKDALRSALLVQQGFAPGAGPIDKIAGEIVAVMEAQDYDAPIKPLAASIRERTLAKAAKKYAPETVLIVAFEDMRLRGCGWWKWLYAAIENVGGIERGNFAQVYLFNGCSNEFQQVA
;
A
#
# COMPACT_ATOMS: atom_id res chain seq x y z
N MET A 1 24.86 2.88 -45.26
CA MET A 1 24.87 4.34 -45.52
C MET A 1 23.46 4.94 -45.48
N ARG A 2 22.76 4.91 -44.33
CA ARG A 2 21.44 5.55 -44.12
C ARG A 2 21.30 6.09 -42.68
N LYS A 3 22.34 6.74 -42.13
CA LYS A 3 22.32 7.33 -40.78
C LYS A 3 22.58 8.83 -40.73
N HIS A 4 22.81 9.49 -41.88
CA HIS A 4 23.13 10.92 -41.92
C HIS A 4 21.96 11.85 -42.32
N HIS A 5 20.79 11.33 -42.72
CA HIS A 5 19.67 12.19 -43.13
C HIS A 5 18.72 12.63 -42.01
N THR A 6 18.72 11.97 -40.86
CA THR A 6 17.76 12.27 -39.78
C THR A 6 18.23 13.42 -38.86
N PHE A 7 19.55 13.60 -38.70
CA PHE A 7 20.11 14.67 -37.86
C PHE A 7 19.98 16.07 -38.49
N SER A 8 19.95 16.17 -39.82
CA SER A 8 19.86 17.47 -40.52
C SER A 8 18.48 18.13 -40.42
N ARG A 9 17.41 17.37 -40.15
CA ARG A 9 16.06 17.91 -39.97
C ARG A 9 15.79 18.43 -38.56
N ILE A 10 16.48 17.89 -37.55
CA ILE A 10 16.32 18.31 -36.15
C ILE A 10 16.99 19.67 -35.91
N VAL A 11 18.13 19.94 -36.57
CA VAL A 11 18.82 21.23 -36.47
C VAL A 11 18.07 22.34 -37.21
N GLN A 12 17.47 22.06 -38.38
CA GLN A 12 16.65 23.05 -39.11
C GLN A 12 15.35 23.45 -38.40
N LEU A 13 14.81 22.59 -37.52
CA LEU A 13 13.65 22.95 -36.69
C LEU A 13 14.01 23.80 -35.47
N ILE A 14 15.29 23.82 -35.07
CA ILE A 14 15.77 24.63 -33.93
C ILE A 14 16.18 26.04 -34.38
N GLU A 15 16.60 26.22 -35.64
CA GLU A 15 16.97 27.54 -36.18
C GLU A 15 15.78 28.36 -36.72
N LEU A 16 14.62 27.76 -36.97
CA LEU A 16 13.43 28.48 -37.45
C LEU A 16 12.58 29.11 -36.34
N ASP A 17 12.90 28.89 -35.05
CA ASP A 17 12.14 29.41 -33.90
C ASP A 17 12.84 30.57 -33.17
N SER A 18 14.07 30.95 -33.55
CA SER A 18 14.79 32.07 -32.91
C SER A 18 14.40 33.45 -33.44
N GLU A 19 13.59 33.53 -34.50
CA GLU A 19 13.11 34.80 -35.07
C GLU A 19 11.69 35.18 -34.60
N ALA A 20 10.99 34.32 -33.87
CA ALA A 20 9.62 34.57 -33.38
C ALA A 20 9.56 35.16 -31.95
N THR A 21 10.69 35.56 -31.37
CA THR A 21 10.73 36.21 -30.05
C THR A 21 10.63 37.72 -30.15
N ASN A 22 9.43 38.23 -30.39
CA ASN A 22 9.01 39.52 -29.87
C ASN A 22 7.48 39.58 -29.79
N ALA A 23 6.98 39.80 -28.56
CA ALA A 23 5.58 39.84 -28.14
C ALA A 23 4.89 38.48 -27.93
N TYR A 24 5.24 37.80 -26.84
CA TYR A 24 4.35 36.78 -26.26
C TYR A 24 4.15 37.07 -24.77
N THR A 25 2.89 37.13 -24.35
CA THR A 25 2.51 37.33 -22.96
C THR A 25 2.75 36.05 -22.15
N ALA A 26 2.94 36.16 -20.83
CA ALA A 26 3.27 35.02 -19.96
C ALA A 26 2.28 33.83 -20.05
N THR A 27 1.03 34.09 -20.45
CA THR A 27 -0.02 33.09 -20.65
C THR A 27 0.26 32.18 -21.86
N ASP A 28 0.88 32.71 -22.92
CA ASP A 28 1.19 31.95 -24.14
C ASP A 28 2.44 31.09 -23.99
N ALA A 29 3.39 31.53 -23.16
CA ALA A 29 4.59 30.75 -22.82
C ALA A 29 4.25 29.45 -22.07
N LEU A 30 3.23 29.49 -21.20
CA LEU A 30 2.71 28.29 -20.51
C LEU A 30 1.97 27.35 -21.47
N GLY A 31 1.21 27.90 -22.43
CA GLY A 31 0.58 27.12 -23.50
C GLY A 31 1.60 26.39 -24.37
N LEU A 32 2.65 27.10 -24.79
CA LEU A 32 3.73 26.55 -25.60
C LEU A 32 4.52 25.48 -24.82
N ALA A 33 4.83 25.70 -23.54
CA ALA A 33 5.51 24.71 -22.69
C ALA A 33 4.68 23.43 -22.53
N ARG A 34 3.35 23.57 -22.39
CA ARG A 34 2.42 22.43 -22.32
C ARG A 34 2.40 21.64 -23.63
N GLU A 35 2.35 22.33 -24.78
CA GLU A 35 2.35 21.68 -26.09
C GLU A 35 3.68 20.97 -26.40
N ILE A 36 4.81 21.59 -26.05
CA ILE A 36 6.14 20.97 -26.18
C ILE A 36 6.25 19.70 -25.32
N ASN A 37 5.74 19.71 -24.09
CA ASN A 37 5.71 18.52 -23.24
C ASN A 37 4.82 17.41 -23.80
N LEU A 38 3.64 17.75 -24.34
CA LEU A 38 2.76 16.78 -24.98
C LEU A 38 3.42 16.12 -26.20
N ARG A 39 4.10 16.91 -27.04
CA ARG A 39 4.83 16.40 -28.22
C ARG A 39 6.04 15.55 -27.83
N ARG A 40 6.80 15.94 -26.80
CA ARG A 40 7.91 15.13 -26.25
C ARG A 40 7.44 13.78 -25.73
N ASN A 41 6.31 13.76 -25.02
CA ASN A 41 5.72 12.53 -24.50
C ASN A 41 5.24 11.60 -25.62
N ALA A 42 4.67 12.13 -26.70
CA ALA A 42 4.25 11.35 -27.86
C ALA A 42 5.44 10.67 -28.57
N VAL A 43 6.54 11.40 -28.77
CA VAL A 43 7.76 10.87 -29.42
C VAL A 43 8.47 9.83 -28.53
N ALA A 44 8.47 10.03 -27.21
CA ALA A 44 9.01 9.03 -26.27
C ALA A 44 8.21 7.73 -26.31
N HIS A 45 6.89 7.81 -26.49
CA HIS A 45 6.01 6.63 -26.54
C HIS A 45 6.24 5.76 -27.79
N GLU A 46 6.51 6.37 -28.95
CA GLU A 46 6.88 5.62 -30.18
C GLU A 46 8.26 4.96 -30.05
N ALA A 47 9.25 5.66 -29.49
CA ALA A 47 10.62 5.13 -29.34
C ALA A 47 10.70 3.95 -28.35
N LEU A 48 9.86 3.94 -27.31
CA LEU A 48 9.77 2.85 -26.34
C LEU A 48 9.21 1.57 -26.96
N PHE A 49 8.18 1.69 -27.81
CA PHE A 49 7.51 0.56 -28.47
C PHE A 49 8.44 -0.23 -29.40
N ASP A 50 9.38 0.45 -30.06
CA ASP A 50 10.39 -0.18 -30.92
C ASP A 50 11.51 -0.87 -30.12
N SER A 51 11.82 -0.39 -28.91
CA SER A 51 12.89 -0.93 -28.06
C SER A 51 12.48 -2.18 -27.26
N GLU A 52 11.23 -2.26 -26.82
CA GLU A 52 10.70 -3.40 -26.05
C GLU A 52 10.64 -4.68 -26.88
N ASN A 53 10.35 -4.57 -28.18
CA ASN A 53 10.32 -5.70 -29.11
C ASN A 53 11.73 -6.30 -29.37
N ALA A 54 12.79 -5.52 -29.22
CA ALA A 54 14.17 -5.99 -29.38
C ALA A 54 14.71 -6.66 -28.10
N GLY A 55 14.36 -6.14 -26.91
CA GLY A 55 14.83 -6.65 -25.62
C GLY A 55 14.22 -7.99 -25.20
N GLN A 56 12.92 -8.21 -25.48
CA GLN A 56 12.22 -9.45 -25.09
C GLN A 56 12.77 -10.70 -25.79
N ARG A 57 13.35 -10.57 -27.00
CA ARG A 57 13.94 -11.70 -27.75
C ARG A 57 15.28 -12.18 -27.18
N LEU A 58 16.04 -11.31 -26.51
CA LEU A 58 17.37 -11.63 -25.97
C LEU A 58 17.31 -12.25 -24.56
N TRP A 59 16.26 -11.97 -23.79
CA TRP A 59 16.12 -12.47 -22.41
C TRP A 59 15.54 -13.88 -22.31
N ALA A 60 14.62 -14.25 -23.22
CA ALA A 60 14.05 -15.59 -23.27
C ALA A 60 15.13 -16.68 -23.50
N ASP A 61 16.15 -16.36 -24.28
CA ASP A 61 17.22 -17.29 -24.65
C ASP A 61 18.25 -17.55 -23.52
N LYS A 62 18.36 -16.62 -22.56
CA LYS A 62 19.32 -16.69 -21.45
C LYS A 62 18.74 -17.37 -20.21
N ALA A 63 17.44 -17.25 -19.97
CA ALA A 63 16.75 -17.84 -18.81
C ALA A 63 16.61 -19.37 -18.86
N LEU A 64 16.70 -19.98 -20.05
CA LEU A 64 16.57 -21.43 -20.25
C LEU A 64 17.83 -22.25 -19.90
N ARG A 65 18.99 -21.61 -19.64
CA ARG A 65 20.28 -22.33 -19.53
C ARG A 65 20.82 -22.52 -18.11
N THR A 66 20.22 -21.94 -17.07
CA THR A 66 20.82 -22.00 -15.72
C THR A 66 19.77 -22.06 -14.61
N ARG A 67 19.26 -23.24 -14.24
CA ARG A 67 18.74 -23.48 -12.89
C ARG A 67 18.94 -24.93 -12.41
N PRO A 68 19.60 -25.15 -11.25
CA PRO A 68 19.59 -26.44 -10.56
C PRO A 68 18.27 -26.62 -9.79
N ALA A 69 17.84 -27.87 -9.67
CA ALA A 69 16.61 -28.26 -8.98
C ALA A 69 16.79 -28.31 -7.46
N THR A 70 16.19 -27.35 -6.74
CA THR A 70 15.96 -27.47 -5.29
C THR A 70 14.50 -27.79 -5.01
N LYS A 71 14.28 -28.86 -4.22
CA LYS A 71 12.95 -29.33 -3.78
C LYS A 71 12.24 -28.23 -2.99
N MET A 72 11.07 -27.82 -3.46
CA MET A 72 10.26 -26.76 -2.87
C MET A 72 9.03 -27.38 -2.17
N GLN A 73 8.85 -27.09 -0.88
CA GLN A 73 7.62 -27.41 -0.16
C GLN A 73 6.46 -26.58 -0.71
N LYS A 74 5.34 -27.25 -1.02
CA LYS A 74 4.11 -26.62 -1.50
C LYS A 74 3.43 -25.88 -0.34
N TYR A 75 3.56 -24.55 -0.34
CA TYR A 75 2.80 -23.67 0.57
C TYR A 75 1.36 -23.53 0.07
N THR A 76 0.40 -23.93 0.89
CA THR A 76 -1.04 -23.74 0.61
C THR A 76 -1.58 -22.66 1.54
N ARG A 77 -2.15 -21.59 0.96
CA ARG A 77 -2.53 -20.32 1.63
C ARG A 77 -3.48 -20.46 2.82
N ARG A 78 -4.37 -21.46 2.81
CA ARG A 78 -5.40 -21.64 3.84
C ARG A 78 -4.82 -22.09 5.17
N THR A 79 -3.70 -22.81 5.15
CA THR A 79 -3.10 -23.44 6.32
C THR A 79 -2.33 -22.44 7.20
N GLN A 80 -1.78 -21.35 6.63
CA GLN A 80 -0.94 -20.41 7.40
C GLN A 80 -1.71 -19.62 8.45
N LEU A 81 -2.92 -19.14 8.14
CA LEU A 81 -3.77 -18.43 9.11
C LEU A 81 -4.38 -19.37 10.17
N THR A 82 -4.67 -20.62 9.80
CA THR A 82 -5.12 -21.64 10.78
C THR A 82 -3.99 -22.02 11.74
N HIS A 83 -2.76 -22.16 11.24
CA HIS A 83 -1.58 -22.38 12.10
C HIS A 83 -1.26 -21.14 12.96
N ALA A 84 -1.41 -19.92 12.44
CA ALA A 84 -1.21 -18.67 13.20
C ALA A 84 -2.13 -18.52 14.42
N ILE A 85 -3.36 -19.04 14.33
CA ILE A 85 -4.31 -19.10 15.45
C ILE A 85 -3.92 -20.21 16.43
N ALA A 86 -3.46 -21.37 15.93
CA ALA A 86 -3.09 -22.54 16.73
C ALA A 86 -1.75 -22.39 17.47
N ASP A 87 -0.79 -21.66 16.89
CA ASP A 87 0.55 -21.40 17.43
C ASP A 87 0.61 -20.15 18.31
N TRP A 88 -0.55 -19.52 18.59
CA TRP A 88 -0.60 -18.44 19.58
C TRP A 88 -0.22 -19.01 20.95
N PRO A 89 0.68 -18.35 21.71
CA PRO A 89 1.09 -18.86 22.99
C PRO A 89 -0.14 -19.06 23.89
N LYS A 90 -0.32 -20.28 24.40
CA LYS A 90 -1.39 -20.65 25.33
C LYS A 90 -1.17 -19.94 26.67
N TYR A 91 -1.49 -18.65 26.75
CA TYR A 91 -1.57 -17.93 28.01
C TYR A 91 -2.94 -18.14 28.65
N SER A 92 -3.26 -19.40 28.96
CA SER A 92 -4.54 -19.79 29.59
C SER A 92 -4.63 -19.39 31.07
N THR A 93 -3.63 -18.72 31.64
CA THR A 93 -3.58 -18.37 33.06
C THR A 93 -3.92 -16.91 33.39
N LEU A 94 -3.94 -16.00 32.41
CA LEU A 94 -4.36 -14.60 32.64
C LEU A 94 -5.87 -14.36 32.46
N GLN A 95 -6.58 -15.24 31.74
CA GLN A 95 -8.04 -15.17 31.60
C GLN A 95 -8.76 -15.52 32.91
N ALA A 96 -8.21 -16.44 33.72
CA ALA A 96 -8.77 -16.79 35.03
C ALA A 96 -8.74 -15.63 36.04
N GLN A 97 -7.77 -14.70 35.92
CA GLN A 97 -7.66 -13.53 36.81
C GLN A 97 -8.44 -12.30 36.32
N ARG A 98 -8.91 -12.29 35.06
CA ARG A 98 -9.75 -11.19 34.52
C ARG A 98 -11.24 -11.42 34.75
N ALA A 99 -11.68 -12.66 34.96
CA ALA A 99 -13.06 -12.99 35.30
C ALA A 99 -13.54 -12.42 36.65
N GLU A 100 -12.61 -11.97 37.52
CA GLU A 100 -12.92 -11.42 38.84
C GLU A 100 -12.79 -9.89 38.95
N ARG A 101 -12.58 -9.15 37.86
CA ARG A 101 -12.58 -7.67 37.95
C ARG A 101 -14.01 -7.14 37.94
N PRO A 102 -14.50 -6.52 39.05
CA PRO A 102 -15.79 -5.86 39.04
C PRO A 102 -15.78 -4.70 38.04
N SER A 103 -16.84 -4.62 37.24
CA SER A 103 -17.08 -3.69 36.14
C SER A 103 -17.33 -2.24 36.60
N ASN A 104 -16.48 -1.69 37.48
CA ASN A 104 -16.65 -0.35 38.02
C ASN A 104 -15.57 0.61 37.52
N ALA A 105 -15.79 1.14 36.32
CA ALA A 105 -15.33 2.46 35.89
C ALA A 105 -16.12 2.90 34.65
N HIS A 106 -17.39 3.22 34.85
CA HIS A 106 -18.17 3.99 33.88
C HIS A 106 -17.57 5.40 33.75
N HIS A 107 -16.67 5.57 32.78
CA HIS A 107 -16.59 6.82 32.04
C HIS A 107 -17.51 6.68 30.84
N GLN A 108 -18.75 7.14 31.01
CA GLN A 108 -19.65 7.44 29.91
C GLN A 108 -18.99 8.52 29.03
N ARG A 109 -18.38 8.10 27.92
CA ARG A 109 -18.21 8.98 26.75
C ARG A 109 -19.23 8.51 25.72
N ASN A 110 -20.21 9.38 25.48
CA ASN A 110 -21.26 9.20 24.50
C ASN A 110 -20.67 8.99 23.10
N GLY A 111 -21.00 7.84 22.53
CA GLY A 111 -20.48 7.33 21.27
C GLY A 111 -20.37 5.82 21.43
N SER A 112 -21.51 5.14 21.49
CA SER A 112 -21.60 3.67 21.50
C SER A 112 -20.85 3.14 20.28
N THR A 113 -19.58 2.80 20.42
CA THR A 113 -18.83 2.01 19.45
C THR A 113 -19.46 0.63 19.46
N MET A 114 -20.38 0.42 18.52
CA MET A 114 -21.20 -0.77 18.48
C MET A 114 -20.30 -1.95 18.09
N LYS A 115 -20.24 -2.97 18.94
CA LYS A 115 -19.61 -4.24 18.62
C LYS A 115 -20.43 -4.90 17.51
N MET A 116 -19.81 -5.11 16.35
CA MET A 116 -20.44 -5.69 15.16
C MET A 116 -19.86 -7.06 14.86
N THR A 117 -20.59 -7.93 14.16
CA THR A 117 -19.96 -9.14 13.61
C THR A 117 -18.96 -8.78 12.51
N ALA A 118 -17.98 -9.64 12.22
CA ALA A 118 -16.99 -9.39 11.18
C ALA A 118 -17.60 -9.13 9.79
N TYR A 119 -18.69 -9.83 9.44
CA TYR A 119 -19.40 -9.63 8.18
C TYR A 119 -20.11 -8.28 8.12
N GLU A 120 -20.87 -7.91 9.16
CA GLU A 120 -21.56 -6.62 9.21
C GLU A 120 -20.56 -5.46 9.21
N PHE A 121 -19.47 -5.59 9.96
CA PHE A 121 -18.42 -4.59 10.00
C PHE A 121 -17.78 -4.40 8.61
N ALA A 122 -17.38 -5.49 7.96
CA ALA A 122 -16.80 -5.41 6.61
C ALA A 122 -17.76 -4.81 5.59
N SER A 123 -19.04 -5.23 5.60
CA SER A 123 -20.06 -4.69 4.69
C SER A 123 -20.31 -3.18 4.92
N SER A 124 -20.32 -2.74 6.18
CA SER A 124 -20.42 -1.32 6.53
C SER A 124 -19.22 -0.52 6.02
N ILE A 125 -18.01 -1.03 6.18
CA ILE A 125 -16.79 -0.37 5.68
C ILE A 125 -16.78 -0.31 4.15
N GLU A 126 -17.13 -1.39 3.46
CA GLU A 126 -17.24 -1.42 1.99
C GLU A 126 -18.25 -0.39 1.48
N THR A 127 -19.46 -0.38 2.06
CA THR A 127 -20.51 0.59 1.70
C THR A 127 -20.02 2.04 1.86
N ARG A 128 -19.30 2.32 2.95
CA ARG A 128 -18.73 3.66 3.19
C ARG A 128 -17.65 4.00 2.16
N ILE A 129 -16.81 3.05 1.78
CA ILE A 129 -15.78 3.26 0.75
C ILE A 129 -16.43 3.53 -0.61
N GLU A 130 -17.45 2.75 -0.97
CA GLU A 130 -18.21 2.92 -2.22
C GLU A 130 -18.94 4.26 -2.28
N SER A 131 -19.32 4.81 -1.12
CA SER A 131 -19.95 6.14 -1.02
C SER A 131 -18.97 7.32 -1.14
N LEU A 132 -17.65 7.08 -1.14
CA LEU A 132 -16.66 8.14 -1.29
C LEU A 132 -16.67 8.69 -2.71
N SER A 133 -16.51 10.01 -2.83
CA SER A 133 -16.23 10.60 -4.14
C SER A 133 -14.83 10.19 -4.63
N ASN A 134 -14.61 10.27 -5.94
CA ASN A 134 -13.31 10.01 -6.56
C ASN A 134 -12.18 10.84 -5.91
N GLU A 135 -12.46 12.11 -5.62
CA GLU A 135 -11.52 13.00 -4.94
C GLU A 135 -11.21 12.53 -3.51
N GLN A 136 -12.24 12.16 -2.73
CA GLN A 136 -12.05 11.70 -1.36
C GLN A 136 -11.25 10.40 -1.30
N TYR A 137 -11.55 9.47 -2.21
CA TYR A 137 -10.87 8.18 -2.31
C TYR A 137 -9.38 8.35 -2.64
N HIS A 138 -9.07 9.13 -3.68
CA HIS A 138 -7.69 9.30 -4.13
C HIS A 138 -6.86 10.21 -3.24
N ASN A 139 -7.39 11.37 -2.82
CA ASN A 139 -6.61 12.31 -2.02
C ASN A 139 -6.44 11.86 -0.56
N ARG A 140 -7.30 10.94 -0.10
CA ARG A 140 -7.29 10.40 1.27
C ARG A 140 -7.23 11.51 2.32
N VAL A 141 -8.20 12.42 2.24
CA VAL A 141 -8.34 13.51 3.20
C VAL A 141 -9.38 13.16 4.26
N ARG A 142 -9.10 13.54 5.52
CA ARG A 142 -10.04 13.45 6.64
C ARG A 142 -10.62 12.01 6.81
N PRO A 143 -11.94 11.73 7.02
CA PRO A 143 -12.37 10.38 7.41
C PRO A 143 -12.10 9.33 6.33
N ALA A 144 -11.96 9.72 5.06
CA ALA A 144 -11.60 8.79 3.98
C ALA A 144 -10.23 8.15 4.20
N LYS A 145 -9.26 8.91 4.71
CA LYS A 145 -7.94 8.38 5.07
C LYS A 145 -8.06 7.27 6.09
N ARG A 146 -8.76 7.55 7.18
CA ARG A 146 -8.98 6.58 8.27
C ARG A 146 -9.72 5.35 7.76
N LEU A 147 -10.77 5.57 6.97
CA LEU A 147 -11.58 4.50 6.41
C LEU A 147 -10.74 3.52 5.57
N ILE A 148 -9.88 4.04 4.70
CA ILE A 148 -9.05 3.25 3.78
C ILE A 148 -7.81 2.69 4.47
N GLU A 149 -7.11 3.49 5.28
CA GLU A 149 -5.80 3.14 5.82
C GLU A 149 -5.86 2.40 7.16
N GLU A 150 -6.99 2.49 7.89
CA GLU A 150 -7.14 1.89 9.23
C GLU A 150 -8.32 0.91 9.28
N LEU A 151 -9.53 1.38 8.96
CA LEU A 151 -10.74 0.57 9.13
C LEU A 151 -10.85 -0.57 8.11
N TYR A 152 -10.43 -0.32 6.87
CA TYR A 152 -10.42 -1.34 5.83
C TYR A 152 -9.49 -2.51 6.16
N PRO A 153 -8.19 -2.31 6.48
CA PRO A 153 -7.33 -3.40 6.95
C PRO A 153 -7.89 -4.15 8.17
N LEU A 154 -8.44 -3.43 9.16
CA LEU A 154 -9.06 -4.04 10.33
C LEU A 154 -10.22 -4.97 9.95
N SER A 155 -11.10 -4.51 9.04
CA SER A 155 -12.24 -5.30 8.57
C SER A 155 -11.80 -6.60 7.87
N ARG A 156 -10.72 -6.52 7.09
CA ARG A 156 -10.17 -7.67 6.37
C ARG A 156 -9.49 -8.66 7.31
N LEU A 157 -8.83 -8.18 8.36
CA LEU A 157 -8.25 -9.06 9.37
C LEU A 157 -9.36 -9.83 10.11
N ALA A 158 -10.43 -9.15 10.50
CA ALA A 158 -11.57 -9.81 11.15
C ALA A 158 -12.22 -10.88 10.26
N LEU A 159 -12.42 -10.58 8.97
CA LEU A 159 -12.89 -11.59 8.01
C LEU A 159 -11.91 -12.75 7.85
N ALA A 160 -10.59 -12.51 7.88
CA ALA A 160 -9.59 -13.56 7.78
C ALA A 160 -9.65 -14.54 8.97
N PHE A 161 -10.08 -14.08 10.14
CA PHE A 161 -10.35 -14.94 11.30
C PHE A 161 -11.70 -15.66 11.23
N LYS A 162 -12.66 -15.20 10.43
CA LYS A 162 -13.99 -15.81 10.37
C LYS A 162 -13.89 -17.20 9.72
N GLN A 163 -14.04 -18.22 10.54
CA GLN A 163 -14.07 -19.64 10.15
C GLN A 163 -15.37 -20.28 10.66
N PRO A 164 -15.82 -21.40 10.06
CA PRO A 164 -16.96 -22.15 10.59
C PRO A 164 -16.74 -22.52 12.07
N GLY A 165 -17.74 -22.23 12.92
CA GLY A 165 -17.66 -22.47 14.36
C GLY A 165 -16.90 -21.42 15.18
N LEU A 166 -16.33 -20.38 14.55
CA LEU A 166 -15.76 -19.22 15.23
C LEU A 166 -16.62 -17.99 14.99
N ASP A 167 -17.06 -17.34 16.06
CA ASP A 167 -17.71 -16.05 16.00
C ASP A 167 -16.69 -14.94 16.21
N VAL A 168 -16.69 -14.00 15.27
CA VAL A 168 -15.72 -12.90 15.23
C VAL A 168 -16.49 -11.61 15.30
N HIS A 169 -16.23 -10.85 16.36
CA HIS A 169 -16.79 -9.54 16.56
C HIS A 169 -15.69 -8.48 16.56
N VAL A 170 -16.03 -7.30 16.08
CA VAL A 170 -15.11 -6.19 15.91
C VAL A 170 -15.71 -4.93 16.49
N GLU A 171 -14.87 -4.16 17.16
CA GLU A 171 -15.14 -2.79 17.54
C GLU A 171 -14.02 -1.93 16.94
N ALA A 172 -14.39 -0.94 16.15
CA ALA A 172 -13.45 0.06 15.66
C ALA A 172 -13.54 1.30 16.53
N ASN A 173 -12.39 1.78 16.98
CA ASN A 173 -12.34 3.11 17.55
C ASN A 173 -12.31 4.07 16.38
N GLU A 174 -13.36 4.87 16.18
CA GLU A 174 -13.38 5.94 15.16
C GLU A 174 -12.83 7.27 15.65
N ASN A 175 -12.47 7.33 16.94
CA ASN A 175 -11.80 8.47 17.57
C ASN A 175 -10.35 8.08 17.89
N SER A 176 -9.47 9.07 18.11
CA SER A 176 -8.07 8.82 18.49
C SER A 176 -8.02 8.06 19.81
N GLY A 177 -7.84 6.74 19.74
CA GLY A 177 -7.77 5.83 20.87
C GLY A 177 -6.39 5.21 21.01
N ARG A 178 -6.22 4.41 22.07
CA ARG A 178 -4.98 3.63 22.27
C ARG A 178 -4.85 2.49 21.26
N ALA A 179 -5.97 1.92 20.83
CA ALA A 179 -6.11 0.86 19.82
C ALA A 179 -6.93 1.40 18.64
N ASP A 180 -6.65 0.96 17.41
CA ASP A 180 -7.47 1.33 16.25
C ASP A 180 -8.73 0.47 16.18
N GLY A 181 -8.66 -0.75 16.71
CA GLY A 181 -9.83 -1.58 16.99
C GLY A 181 -9.57 -2.69 17.99
N HIS A 182 -10.59 -3.51 18.22
CA HIS A 182 -10.56 -4.67 19.09
C HIS A 182 -11.30 -5.82 18.39
N ILE A 183 -10.74 -7.03 18.44
CA ILE A 183 -11.37 -8.24 17.92
C ILE A 183 -11.65 -9.22 19.06
N TRP A 184 -12.86 -9.75 19.12
CA TRP A 184 -13.24 -10.87 19.98
C TRP A 184 -13.55 -12.10 19.13
N LEU A 185 -12.94 -13.20 19.49
CA LEU A 185 -13.13 -14.54 18.95
C LEU A 185 -13.84 -15.37 20.02
N SER A 186 -14.95 -16.00 19.67
CA SER A 186 -15.70 -16.92 20.54
C SER A 186 -16.12 -18.18 19.78
N GLY A 187 -16.46 -19.26 20.47
CA GLY A 187 -16.82 -20.56 19.90
C GLY A 187 -15.83 -21.64 20.32
N TYR A 188 -15.10 -22.23 19.37
CA TYR A 188 -14.09 -23.25 19.71
C TYR A 188 -12.77 -22.66 20.26
N ILE A 189 -12.56 -21.35 20.10
CA ILE A 189 -11.49 -20.57 20.73
C ILE A 189 -12.12 -19.31 21.33
N GLU A 190 -11.77 -19.03 22.58
CA GLU A 190 -12.19 -17.82 23.30
C GLU A 190 -10.99 -16.89 23.47
N LYS A 191 -11.01 -15.74 22.80
CA LYS A 191 -9.88 -14.81 22.80
C LYS A 191 -10.27 -13.40 22.40
N ASP A 192 -9.62 -12.42 23.00
CA ASP A 192 -9.79 -11.01 22.67
C ASP A 192 -8.42 -10.32 22.56
N PHE A 193 -8.32 -9.34 21.66
CA PHE A 193 -7.09 -8.57 21.49
C PHE A 193 -7.33 -7.22 20.84
N GLU A 194 -6.48 -6.26 21.21
CA GLU A 194 -6.41 -4.96 20.56
C GLU A 194 -5.70 -5.08 19.21
N VAL A 195 -6.12 -4.26 18.24
CA VAL A 195 -5.50 -4.17 16.93
C VAL A 195 -5.01 -2.74 16.69
N GLN A 196 -3.80 -2.65 16.19
CA GLN A 196 -3.16 -1.43 15.72
C GLN A 196 -2.89 -1.54 14.24
N VAL A 197 -3.16 -0.48 13.50
CA VAL A 197 -2.96 -0.39 12.07
C VAL A 197 -1.99 0.76 11.77
N THR A 198 -1.13 0.55 10.78
CA THR A 198 -0.31 1.58 10.18
C THR A 198 -0.23 1.36 8.68
N PHE A 199 -0.12 2.44 7.92
CA PHE A 199 -0.06 2.38 6.47
C PHE A 199 1.34 2.75 5.96
N ALA A 200 1.90 1.88 5.12
CA ALA A 200 3.15 2.06 4.40
C ALA A 200 2.85 2.37 2.92
N GLY A 201 3.59 3.30 2.34
CA GLY A 201 3.44 3.65 0.91
C GLY A 201 2.39 4.71 0.57
N TYR A 202 2.02 5.60 1.50
CA TYR A 202 1.34 6.86 1.18
C TYR A 202 2.18 8.05 1.66
N GLY A 203 3.24 8.35 0.91
CA GLY A 203 4.14 9.47 1.17
C GLY A 203 3.67 10.76 0.51
N GLU A 204 4.41 11.85 0.72
CA GLU A 204 4.15 13.15 0.08
C GLU A 204 4.05 13.04 -1.45
N LYS A 205 4.95 12.27 -2.07
CA LYS A 205 4.94 12.03 -3.51
C LYS A 205 3.70 11.29 -3.99
N ASP A 206 3.17 10.36 -3.20
CA ASP A 206 1.96 9.61 -3.53
C ASP A 206 0.73 10.52 -3.40
N ALA A 207 0.70 11.38 -2.38
CA ALA A 207 -0.34 12.40 -2.25
C ALA A 207 -0.34 13.39 -3.43
N LEU A 208 0.83 13.83 -3.89
CA LEU A 208 0.94 14.67 -5.10
C LEU A 208 0.45 13.94 -6.35
N ARG A 209 0.74 12.65 -6.51
CA ARG A 209 0.27 11.85 -7.66
C ARG A 209 -1.24 11.65 -7.61
N SER A 210 -1.81 11.36 -6.45
CA SER A 210 -3.27 11.30 -6.26
C SER A 210 -3.94 12.63 -6.61
N ALA A 211 -3.39 13.75 -6.12
CA ALA A 211 -3.92 15.07 -6.43
C ALA A 211 -3.86 15.38 -7.93
N LEU A 212 -2.76 15.04 -8.60
CA LEU A 212 -2.61 15.18 -10.05
C LEU A 212 -3.62 14.32 -10.81
N LEU A 213 -3.81 13.06 -10.38
CA LEU A 213 -4.79 12.13 -10.97
C LEU A 213 -6.22 12.68 -10.86
N VAL A 214 -6.59 13.24 -9.71
CA VAL A 214 -7.91 13.86 -9.52
C VAL A 214 -8.07 15.11 -10.40
N GLN A 215 -7.03 15.94 -10.50
CA GLN A 215 -7.07 17.18 -11.28
C GLN A 215 -7.12 16.95 -12.79
N GLN A 216 -6.37 15.96 -13.29
CA GLN A 216 -6.13 15.78 -14.72
C GLN A 216 -6.71 14.48 -15.30
N GLY A 217 -7.23 13.58 -14.46
CA GLY A 217 -7.64 12.23 -14.86
C GLY A 217 -6.47 11.29 -15.16
N PHE A 218 -5.23 11.75 -15.00
CA PHE A 218 -4.00 11.00 -15.25
C PHE A 218 -2.86 11.48 -14.35
N ALA A 219 -1.99 10.57 -13.92
CA ALA A 219 -0.75 10.90 -13.23
C ALA A 219 0.36 9.92 -13.64
N PRO A 220 1.54 10.39 -14.09
CA PRO A 220 2.70 9.52 -14.30
C PRO A 220 3.06 8.74 -13.03
N GLY A 221 3.04 7.41 -13.12
CA GLY A 221 3.28 6.52 -11.98
C GLY A 221 4.74 6.42 -11.55
N ALA A 222 5.69 6.75 -12.44
CA ALA A 222 7.13 6.69 -12.20
C ALA A 222 7.78 8.03 -12.50
N GLY A 223 8.94 8.28 -11.87
CA GLY A 223 9.73 9.50 -12.01
C GLY A 223 9.48 10.59 -10.94
N PRO A 224 10.23 11.70 -10.97
CA PRO A 224 10.07 12.81 -10.03
C PRO A 224 8.68 13.47 -10.10
N ILE A 225 8.19 13.90 -8.94
CA ILE A 225 6.98 14.72 -8.81
C ILE A 225 7.21 15.79 -7.76
N ASP A 226 6.83 17.03 -8.07
CA ASP A 226 6.96 18.18 -7.17
C ASP A 226 5.90 19.25 -7.47
N LYS A 227 5.79 20.24 -6.59
CA LYS A 227 4.95 21.42 -6.75
C LYS A 227 5.81 22.63 -7.15
N ILE A 228 5.72 23.04 -8.41
CA ILE A 228 6.46 24.18 -8.97
C ILE A 228 5.48 25.31 -9.23
N ALA A 229 5.72 26.48 -8.62
CA ALA A 229 4.88 27.66 -8.78
C ALA A 229 3.36 27.44 -8.52
N GLY A 230 3.02 26.47 -7.67
CA GLY A 230 1.62 26.14 -7.37
C GLY A 230 1.05 24.97 -8.15
N GLU A 231 1.69 24.57 -9.25
CA GLU A 231 1.26 23.46 -10.11
C GLU A 231 2.00 22.17 -9.76
N ILE A 232 1.29 21.04 -9.86
CA ILE A 232 1.91 19.72 -9.68
C ILE A 232 2.52 19.30 -11.02
N VAL A 233 3.84 19.11 -11.02
CA VAL A 233 4.60 18.69 -12.21
C VAL A 233 5.16 17.29 -11.94
N ALA A 234 4.81 16.35 -12.81
CA ALA A 234 5.31 14.99 -12.78
C ALA A 234 6.03 14.66 -14.08
N VAL A 235 7.18 14.01 -13.99
CA VAL A 235 7.99 13.58 -15.13
C VAL A 235 7.86 12.07 -15.27
N MET A 236 7.51 11.60 -16.47
CA MET A 236 7.49 10.17 -16.76
C MET A 236 8.92 9.64 -16.89
N GLU A 237 9.22 8.55 -16.17
CA GLU A 237 10.51 7.88 -16.21
C GLU A 237 10.31 6.37 -16.34
N ALA A 238 11.11 5.71 -17.16
CA ALA A 238 11.17 4.26 -17.15
C ALA A 238 11.86 3.80 -15.87
N GLN A 239 11.18 2.98 -15.07
CA GLN A 239 11.75 2.41 -13.85
C GLN A 239 11.81 0.89 -13.97
N ASP A 240 12.87 0.33 -13.40
CA ASP A 240 12.94 -1.11 -13.20
C ASP A 240 11.77 -1.58 -12.36
N TYR A 241 11.29 -2.78 -12.68
CA TYR A 241 10.11 -3.33 -12.04
C TYR A 241 10.28 -3.47 -10.50
N ASP A 242 11.51 -3.68 -10.02
CA ASP A 242 11.85 -3.87 -8.60
C ASP A 242 12.20 -2.58 -7.85
N ALA A 243 12.50 -1.49 -8.55
CA ALA A 243 12.76 -0.16 -7.97
C ALA A 243 11.76 0.28 -6.87
N PRO A 244 10.43 0.07 -7.03
CA PRO A 244 9.44 0.48 -6.03
C PRO A 244 9.36 -0.43 -4.79
N ILE A 245 9.88 -1.66 -4.84
CA ILE A 245 9.80 -2.60 -3.71
C ILE A 245 10.72 -2.16 -2.57
N LYS A 246 11.90 -1.60 -2.87
CA LYS A 246 12.87 -1.18 -1.84
C LYS A 246 12.34 -0.02 -0.98
N PRO A 247 11.79 1.09 -1.54
CA PRO A 247 11.15 2.13 -0.75
C PRO A 247 9.97 1.62 0.08
N LEU A 248 9.16 0.71 -0.47
CA LEU A 248 8.05 0.11 0.27
C LEU A 248 8.56 -0.70 1.48
N ALA A 249 9.58 -1.54 1.28
CA ALA A 249 10.20 -2.30 2.37
C ALA A 249 10.77 -1.39 3.47
N ALA A 250 11.46 -0.30 3.08
CA ALA A 250 11.96 0.70 4.03
C ALA A 250 10.80 1.37 4.80
N SER A 251 9.71 1.73 4.11
CA SER A 251 8.52 2.32 4.74
C SER A 251 7.85 1.35 5.72
N ILE A 252 7.70 0.08 5.35
CA ILE A 252 7.16 -0.97 6.24
C ILE A 252 8.00 -1.07 7.52
N ARG A 253 9.33 -1.12 7.40
CA ARG A 253 10.23 -1.18 8.55
C ARG A 253 10.12 0.08 9.42
N GLU A 254 10.17 1.26 8.82
CA GLU A 254 10.04 2.54 9.53
C GLU A 254 8.73 2.59 10.33
N ARG A 255 7.60 2.24 9.70
CA ARG A 255 6.29 2.23 10.36
C ARG A 255 6.22 1.22 11.50
N THR A 256 6.81 0.05 11.31
CA THR A 256 6.90 -0.98 12.34
C THR A 256 7.68 -0.47 13.55
N LEU A 257 8.88 0.08 13.34
CA LEU A 257 9.71 0.63 14.42
C LEU A 257 9.03 1.80 15.14
N ALA A 258 8.38 2.70 14.39
CA ALA A 258 7.64 3.83 14.97
C ALA A 258 6.47 3.38 15.85
N LYS A 259 5.81 2.28 15.52
CA LYS A 259 4.76 1.67 16.36
C LYS A 259 5.38 0.88 17.52
N ALA A 260 6.45 0.12 17.31
CA ALA A 260 7.13 -0.64 18.36
C ALA A 260 7.69 0.24 19.49
N ALA A 261 8.08 1.48 19.17
CA ALA A 261 8.53 2.47 20.15
C ALA A 261 7.42 2.97 21.11
N LYS A 262 6.15 2.71 20.81
CA LYS A 262 5.00 3.10 21.64
C LYS A 262 4.60 1.98 22.59
N LYS A 263 3.95 2.35 23.71
CA LYS A 263 3.49 1.39 24.73
C LYS A 263 2.09 0.85 24.41
N TYR A 264 2.05 -0.32 23.79
CA TYR A 264 0.83 -1.10 23.56
C TYR A 264 0.62 -2.18 24.62
N ALA A 265 -0.56 -2.79 24.66
CA ALA A 265 -0.76 -3.96 25.51
C ALA A 265 0.01 -5.16 24.90
N PRO A 266 0.53 -6.10 25.70
CA PRO A 266 1.32 -7.22 25.18
C PRO A 266 0.59 -8.11 24.16
N GLU A 267 -0.74 -8.16 24.22
CA GLU A 267 -1.59 -8.93 23.30
C GLU A 267 -1.99 -8.14 22.04
N THR A 268 -1.52 -6.90 21.86
CA THR A 268 -1.91 -6.08 20.71
C THR A 268 -1.34 -6.66 19.41
N VAL A 269 -2.17 -6.79 18.37
CA VAL A 269 -1.75 -7.16 17.02
C VAL A 269 -1.44 -5.91 16.20
N LEU A 270 -0.35 -5.92 15.43
CA LEU A 270 -0.03 -4.87 14.47
C LEU A 270 -0.37 -5.32 13.04
N ILE A 271 -1.07 -4.48 12.29
CA ILE A 271 -1.21 -4.56 10.84
C ILE A 271 -0.39 -3.44 10.21
N VAL A 272 0.53 -3.78 9.32
CA VAL A 272 1.18 -2.84 8.41
C VAL A 272 0.53 -3.01 7.04
N ALA A 273 -0.42 -2.13 6.76
CA ALA A 273 -1.15 -2.08 5.50
C ALA A 273 -0.36 -1.32 4.44
N PHE A 274 -0.53 -1.69 3.18
CA PHE A 274 -0.02 -0.95 2.03
C PHE A 274 -0.87 -1.30 0.80
N GLU A 275 -0.66 -0.58 -0.29
CA GLU A 275 -1.32 -0.87 -1.56
C GLU A 275 -0.30 -0.95 -2.68
N ASP A 276 -0.14 -2.17 -3.22
CA ASP A 276 0.73 -2.38 -4.37
C ASP A 276 0.12 -3.44 -5.28
N MET A 277 -0.35 -3.01 -6.46
CA MET A 277 -0.95 -3.90 -7.45
C MET A 277 0.04 -4.91 -8.04
N ARG A 278 1.35 -4.65 -7.96
CA ARG A 278 2.39 -5.55 -8.45
C ARG A 278 2.56 -6.75 -7.53
N LEU A 279 2.28 -6.58 -6.23
CA LEU A 279 2.42 -7.62 -5.21
C LEU A 279 1.21 -8.58 -5.17
N ARG A 280 0.89 -9.18 -6.33
CA ARG A 280 -0.17 -10.20 -6.47
C ARG A 280 0.45 -11.58 -6.68
N GLY A 281 0.18 -12.52 -5.78
CA GLY A 281 0.66 -13.91 -5.92
C GLY A 281 1.97 -14.21 -5.19
N CYS A 282 2.31 -15.50 -5.08
CA CYS A 282 3.35 -15.99 -4.15
C CYS A 282 4.80 -15.58 -4.51
N GLY A 283 5.09 -15.22 -5.77
CA GLY A 283 6.44 -14.83 -6.20
C GLY A 283 6.86 -13.46 -5.66
N TRP A 284 5.92 -12.53 -5.62
CA TRP A 284 6.18 -11.13 -5.29
C TRP A 284 6.35 -10.89 -3.79
N TRP A 285 5.60 -11.60 -2.95
CA TRP A 285 5.80 -11.57 -1.51
C TRP A 285 7.23 -11.96 -1.12
N LYS A 286 7.85 -12.93 -1.82
CA LYS A 286 9.24 -13.32 -1.56
C LYS A 286 10.23 -12.18 -1.82
N TRP A 287 9.98 -11.37 -2.85
CA TRP A 287 10.83 -10.24 -3.19
C TRP A 287 10.67 -9.12 -2.18
N LEU A 288 9.43 -8.85 -1.74
CA LEU A 288 9.17 -7.91 -0.66
C LEU A 288 9.87 -8.34 0.63
N TYR A 289 9.78 -9.62 1.01
CA TYR A 289 10.49 -10.13 2.20
C TYR A 289 11.99 -9.98 2.08
N ALA A 290 12.58 -10.37 0.96
CA ALA A 290 14.01 -10.19 0.75
C ALA A 290 14.42 -8.70 0.88
N ALA A 291 13.60 -7.79 0.34
CA ALA A 291 13.84 -6.35 0.49
C ALA A 291 13.70 -5.87 1.93
N ILE A 292 12.72 -6.38 2.69
CA ILE A 292 12.53 -6.09 4.12
C ILE A 292 13.72 -6.58 4.94
N GLU A 293 14.17 -7.82 4.72
CA GLU A 293 15.36 -8.36 5.39
C GLU A 293 16.59 -7.51 5.10
N ASN A 294 16.78 -7.08 3.85
CA ASN A 294 17.91 -6.24 3.45
C ASN A 294 17.92 -4.84 4.11
N VAL A 295 16.77 -4.32 4.54
CA VAL A 295 16.69 -3.05 5.28
C VAL A 295 16.71 -3.24 6.80
N GLY A 296 16.87 -4.48 7.29
CA GLY A 296 17.01 -4.82 8.71
C GLY A 296 15.84 -5.60 9.31
N GLY A 297 14.97 -6.19 8.48
CA GLY A 297 13.90 -7.08 8.92
C GLY A 297 12.72 -6.38 9.61
N ILE A 298 11.77 -7.19 10.08
CA ILE A 298 10.64 -6.77 10.93
C ILE A 298 10.84 -7.33 12.32
N GLU A 299 11.01 -6.44 13.29
CA GLU A 299 11.01 -6.82 14.70
C GLU A 299 9.60 -6.75 15.27
N ARG A 300 9.17 -7.84 15.92
CA ARG A 300 7.86 -7.94 16.59
C ARG A 300 7.67 -6.85 17.66
N GLY A 301 8.75 -6.46 18.35
CA GLY A 301 8.68 -5.55 19.49
C GLY A 301 7.75 -6.08 20.59
N ASN A 302 6.85 -5.20 21.07
CA ASN A 302 5.87 -5.54 22.11
C ASN A 302 4.53 -6.06 21.55
N PHE A 303 4.40 -6.23 20.24
CA PHE A 303 3.16 -6.74 19.65
C PHE A 303 3.07 -8.26 19.84
N ALA A 304 1.86 -8.80 19.83
CA ALA A 304 1.65 -10.24 19.87
C ALA A 304 1.93 -10.90 18.53
N GLN A 305 1.57 -10.23 17.44
CA GLN A 305 1.82 -10.63 16.07
C GLN A 305 1.89 -9.39 15.18
N VAL A 306 2.65 -9.48 14.09
CA VAL A 306 2.73 -8.47 13.05
C VAL A 306 2.29 -9.07 11.72
N TYR A 307 1.31 -8.42 11.11
CA TYR A 307 0.78 -8.77 9.80
C TYR A 307 1.14 -7.71 8.77
N LEU A 308 1.56 -8.15 7.59
CA LEU A 308 1.57 -7.34 6.39
C LEU A 308 0.26 -7.53 5.64
N PHE A 309 -0.35 -6.43 5.19
CA PHE A 309 -1.61 -6.46 4.45
C PHE A 309 -1.51 -5.66 3.15
N ASN A 310 -1.74 -6.32 2.01
CA ASN A 310 -1.87 -5.64 0.73
C ASN A 310 -3.34 -5.37 0.41
N GLY A 311 -3.75 -4.11 0.50
CA GLY A 311 -5.12 -3.65 0.23
C GLY A 311 -5.57 -3.90 -1.22
N CYS A 312 -4.64 -3.92 -2.18
CA CYS A 312 -4.97 -4.15 -3.59
C CYS A 312 -5.33 -5.60 -3.94
N SER A 313 -4.90 -6.56 -3.11
CA SER A 313 -5.11 -8.00 -3.32
C SER A 313 -5.90 -8.67 -2.20
N ASN A 314 -6.17 -7.96 -1.11
CA ASN A 314 -6.76 -8.49 0.12
C ASN A 314 -5.96 -9.67 0.71
N GLU A 315 -4.63 -9.61 0.61
CA GLU A 315 -3.75 -10.68 1.09
C GLU A 315 -3.08 -10.26 2.41
N PHE A 316 -3.16 -11.16 3.40
CA PHE A 316 -2.42 -11.06 4.66
C PHE A 316 -1.23 -12.01 4.66
N GLN A 317 -0.17 -11.57 5.31
CA GLN A 317 0.95 -12.42 5.66
C GLN A 317 1.43 -12.10 7.07
N GLN A 318 1.51 -13.11 7.92
CA GLN A 318 2.14 -12.97 9.23
C GLN A 318 3.67 -12.97 9.07
N VAL A 319 4.34 -12.01 9.68
CA VAL A 319 5.79 -11.80 9.54
C VAL A 319 6.55 -11.80 10.86
N ALA A 320 5.87 -11.58 11.98
CA ALA A 320 6.44 -11.68 13.32
C ALA A 320 5.36 -12.00 14.36
#